data_AF-A0A8B8FA01-F1
#
_entry.id   AF-A0A8B8FA01-F1
#
_cell.length_a   1.000
_cell.length_b   1.000
_cell.length_c   1.000
_cell.angle_alpha   90.00
_cell.angle_beta   90.00
_cell.angle_gamma   90.00
#
_symmetry.space_group_name_H-M   'P 1'
#
loop_
_entity.id
_entity.type
_entity.pdbx_description
1 polymer ?
#
loop_
_entity_poly.entity_id
_entity_poly.type
_entity_poly.pdbx_seq_one_letter_code
_entity_poly.pdbx_strand_id
1 'polypeptide(L)'
;MPKDKLSLARRLRSYVQEFGSDTFSHDSSILFCKYCEIKVNCEKKFNVTQHLKTDKHTKAVKRKQEESVISQQKFLTHSSKKSCFNKDLCQALLSANIPLNKLSNNRFRSFLSTYTGKEIPMESTLRQGYVHVIYIETKEKIKS
;
A
#
# COMPACT_ATOMS: atom_id res chain seq x y z
N MET A 1 -37.23 9.05 33.28
CA MET A 1 -36.62 7.70 33.15
C MET A 1 -36.08 7.54 31.73
N PRO A 2 -34.80 7.18 31.48
CA PRO A 2 -34.35 6.81 30.13
C PRO A 2 -34.11 5.29 30.05
N LYS A 3 -34.99 4.56 29.36
CA LYS A 3 -34.90 3.09 29.18
C LYS A 3 -34.33 2.64 27.82
N ASP A 4 -33.99 3.55 26.90
CA ASP A 4 -33.76 3.17 25.50
C ASP A 4 -32.29 2.98 25.07
N LYS A 5 -31.29 3.41 25.85
CA LYS A 5 -29.88 3.28 25.43
C LYS A 5 -29.35 1.84 25.45
N LEU A 6 -29.91 0.97 26.31
CA LEU A 6 -29.41 -0.41 26.49
C LEU A 6 -29.82 -1.36 25.36
N SER A 7 -30.96 -1.12 24.68
CA SER A 7 -31.49 -2.02 23.64
C SER A 7 -30.73 -1.90 22.32
N LEU A 8 -30.42 -0.66 21.90
CA LEU A 8 -29.68 -0.40 20.65
C LEU A 8 -28.25 -0.94 20.72
N ALA A 9 -27.54 -0.66 21.82
CA ALA A 9 -26.17 -1.14 22.00
C ALA A 9 -26.09 -2.68 22.00
N ARG A 10 -27.10 -3.36 22.57
CA ARG A 10 -27.20 -4.83 22.52
C ARG A 10 -27.43 -5.34 21.09
N ARG A 11 -28.28 -4.66 20.30
CA ARG A 11 -28.53 -4.99 18.89
C ARG A 11 -27.28 -4.80 18.03
N LEU A 12 -26.55 -3.69 18.23
CA LEU A 12 -25.30 -3.41 17.53
C LEU A 12 -24.24 -4.47 17.82
N ARG A 13 -24.07 -4.87 19.08
CA ARG A 13 -23.21 -5.98 19.49
C ARG A 13 -23.59 -7.29 18.80
N SER A 14 -24.89 -7.60 18.74
CA SER A 14 -25.38 -8.79 18.04
C SER A 14 -25.00 -8.80 16.57
N TYR A 15 -25.06 -7.66 15.87
CA TYR A 15 -24.65 -7.58 14.47
C TYR A 15 -23.15 -7.74 14.26
N VAL A 16 -22.33 -7.20 15.15
CA VAL A 16 -20.88 -7.41 15.09
C VAL A 16 -20.52 -8.87 15.35
N GLN A 17 -21.24 -9.55 16.26
CA GLN A 17 -21.04 -10.97 16.52
C GLN A 17 -21.53 -11.86 15.35
N GLU A 18 -22.65 -11.51 14.72
CA GLU A 18 -23.23 -12.30 13.63
C GLU A 18 -22.50 -12.12 12.29
N PHE A 19 -22.16 -10.88 11.92
CA PHE A 19 -21.54 -10.57 10.62
C PHE A 19 -20.01 -10.42 10.67
N GLY A 20 -19.43 -10.61 11.85
CA GLY A 20 -17.98 -10.60 12.08
C GLY A 20 -17.44 -9.24 12.52
N SER A 21 -16.52 -9.31 13.50
CA SER A 21 -15.77 -8.16 14.01
C SER A 21 -14.83 -7.53 12.99
N ASP A 22 -14.46 -8.27 11.94
CA ASP A 22 -13.61 -7.76 10.87
C ASP A 22 -14.38 -6.86 9.89
N THR A 23 -15.69 -7.05 9.81
CA THR A 23 -16.57 -6.33 8.89
C THR A 23 -17.16 -5.10 9.53
N PHE A 24 -17.64 -5.23 10.77
CA PHE A 24 -18.33 -4.16 11.48
C PHE A 24 -17.63 -3.80 12.78
N SER A 25 -17.72 -2.52 13.12
CA SER A 25 -17.45 -1.98 14.43
C SER A 25 -18.71 -1.29 14.93
N HIS A 26 -18.89 -1.24 16.24
CA HIS A 26 -20.01 -0.51 16.82
C HIS A 26 -19.50 0.47 17.85
N ASP A 27 -20.17 1.61 17.95
CA ASP A 27 -20.10 2.50 19.09
C ASP A 27 -21.43 2.41 19.87
N SER A 28 -21.63 3.28 20.85
CA SER A 28 -22.85 3.38 21.65
C SER A 28 -24.13 3.61 20.83
N SER A 29 -24.03 4.13 19.59
CA SER A 29 -25.18 4.51 18.76
C SER A 29 -25.08 4.19 17.26
N ILE A 30 -23.92 3.76 16.76
CA ILE A 30 -23.70 3.55 15.33
C ILE A 30 -23.11 2.18 15.01
N LEU A 31 -23.53 1.60 13.88
CA LEU A 31 -22.86 0.48 13.24
C LEU A 31 -21.99 1.03 12.10
N PHE A 32 -20.69 0.74 12.13
CA PHE A 32 -19.73 1.26 11.17
C PHE A 32 -19.07 0.11 10.41
N CYS A 33 -19.08 0.19 9.08
CA CYS A 33 -18.42 -0.79 8.22
C CYS A 33 -16.95 -0.43 8.02
N LYS A 34 -16.04 -1.32 8.43
CA LYS A 34 -14.59 -1.11 8.35
C LYS A 34 -14.04 -1.15 6.91
N TYR A 35 -14.77 -1.76 5.99
CA TYR A 35 -14.40 -1.83 4.57
C TYR A 35 -14.87 -0.60 3.78
N CYS A 36 -16.11 -0.17 4.05
CA CYS A 36 -16.74 0.92 3.30
C CYS A 36 -16.52 2.30 3.93
N GLU A 37 -16.02 2.35 5.16
CA GLU A 37 -15.80 3.56 5.96
C GLU A 37 -17.04 4.44 6.12
N ILE A 38 -18.21 3.80 6.25
CA ILE A 38 -19.50 4.49 6.40
C ILE A 38 -20.32 3.92 7.55
N LYS A 39 -21.21 4.77 8.07
CA LYS A 39 -22.32 4.38 8.95
C LYS A 39 -23.33 3.53 8.17
N VAL A 40 -23.70 2.39 8.74
CA VAL A 40 -24.71 1.48 8.19
C VAL A 40 -26.00 1.58 9.00
N ASN A 41 -27.14 1.63 8.31
CA ASN A 41 -28.44 1.61 8.98
C ASN A 41 -28.65 0.24 9.63
N CYS A 42 -28.84 0.25 10.96
CA CYS A 42 -29.00 -0.93 11.80
C CYS A 42 -30.41 -1.04 12.43
N GLU A 43 -31.38 -0.27 11.94
CA GLU A 43 -32.77 -0.33 12.41
C GLU A 43 -33.40 -1.69 12.13
N LYS A 44 -33.10 -2.26 10.96
CA LYS A 44 -33.55 -3.57 10.51
C LYS A 44 -32.35 -4.39 10.05
N LYS A 45 -32.34 -5.67 10.42
CA LYS A 45 -31.31 -6.63 9.98
C LYS A 45 -31.15 -6.68 8.46
N PHE A 46 -32.27 -6.54 7.75
CA PHE A 46 -32.31 -6.48 6.28
C PHE A 46 -31.37 -5.42 5.69
N ASN A 47 -31.30 -4.22 6.27
CA ASN A 47 -30.42 -3.15 5.79
C ASN A 47 -28.93 -3.52 5.89
N VAL A 48 -28.57 -4.22 6.98
CA VAL A 48 -27.20 -4.70 7.21
C VAL A 48 -26.87 -5.81 6.20
N THR A 49 -27.76 -6.78 6.00
CA THR A 49 -27.58 -7.83 5.00
C THR A 49 -27.49 -7.28 3.58
N GLN A 50 -28.32 -6.29 3.24
CA GLN A 50 -28.29 -5.65 1.92
C GLN A 50 -26.96 -4.91 1.72
N HIS A 51 -26.48 -4.16 2.72
CA HIS A 51 -25.18 -3.50 2.66
C HIS A 51 -24.05 -4.46 2.25
N LEU A 52 -24.01 -5.65 2.85
CA LEU A 52 -22.99 -6.67 2.54
C LEU A 52 -23.06 -7.18 1.09
N LYS A 53 -24.25 -7.16 0.49
CA LYS A 53 -24.48 -7.57 -0.90
C LYS A 53 -24.23 -6.46 -1.91
N THR A 54 -24.04 -5.22 -1.48
CA THR A 54 -23.82 -4.10 -2.42
C THR A 54 -22.48 -4.24 -3.14
N ASP A 55 -22.44 -3.81 -4.41
CA ASP A 55 -21.20 -3.75 -5.20
C ASP A 55 -20.12 -2.90 -4.54
N LYS A 56 -20.52 -1.85 -3.81
CA LYS A 56 -19.59 -1.00 -3.07
C LYS A 56 -18.85 -1.81 -2.01
N HIS A 57 -19.57 -2.63 -1.24
CA HIS A 57 -18.97 -3.47 -0.21
C HIS A 57 -18.12 -4.58 -0.80
N THR A 58 -18.61 -5.32 -1.80
CA THR A 58 -17.86 -6.42 -2.42
C THR A 58 -16.56 -5.93 -3.06
N LYS A 59 -16.57 -4.77 -3.74
CA LYS A 59 -15.36 -4.13 -4.27
C LYS A 59 -14.41 -3.68 -3.17
N ALA A 60 -14.92 -3.12 -2.06
CA ALA A 60 -14.08 -2.68 -0.94
C ALA A 60 -13.40 -3.86 -0.21
N VAL A 61 -14.11 -4.97 -0.04
CA VAL A 61 -13.56 -6.21 0.54
C VAL A 61 -12.46 -6.77 -0.36
N LYS A 62 -12.72 -6.89 -1.68
CA LYS A 62 -11.70 -7.35 -2.64
C LYS A 62 -10.45 -6.47 -2.60
N ARG A 63 -10.60 -5.14 -2.57
CA ARG A 63 -9.46 -4.21 -2.43
C ARG A 63 -8.65 -4.44 -1.17
N LYS A 64 -9.28 -4.59 0.01
CA LYS A 64 -8.54 -4.85 1.27
C LYS A 64 -7.87 -6.23 1.30
N GLN A 65 -8.49 -7.24 0.68
CA GLN A 65 -7.87 -8.57 0.52
C GLN A 65 -6.67 -8.50 -0.43
N GLU A 66 -6.78 -7.81 -1.57
CA GLU A 66 -5.68 -7.55 -2.48
C GLU A 66 -4.57 -6.73 -1.82
N GLU A 67 -4.90 -5.74 -0.98
CA GLU A 67 -3.94 -4.99 -0.18
C GLU A 67 -3.17 -5.87 0.80
N SER A 68 -3.76 -6.94 1.35
CA SER A 68 -3.03 -7.88 2.22
C SER A 68 -2.02 -8.74 1.45
N VAL A 69 -2.32 -9.10 0.19
CA VAL A 69 -1.40 -9.81 -0.71
C VAL A 69 -0.32 -8.87 -1.26
N ILE A 70 -0.68 -7.63 -1.59
CA ILE A 70 0.24 -6.58 -2.04
C ILE A 70 1.12 -6.09 -0.88
N SER A 71 0.62 -6.08 0.35
CA SER A 71 1.39 -5.73 1.56
C SER A 71 2.47 -6.78 1.86
N GLN A 72 2.22 -8.06 1.56
CA GLN A 72 3.26 -9.09 1.58
C GLN A 72 4.31 -8.92 0.47
N GLN A 73 3.95 -8.35 -0.69
CA GLN A 73 4.94 -7.92 -1.69
C GLN A 73 5.67 -6.62 -1.34
N LYS A 74 5.09 -5.74 -0.52
CA LYS A 74 5.80 -4.56 0.03
C LYS A 74 6.79 -4.93 1.14
N PHE A 75 6.72 -6.13 1.70
CA PHE A 75 7.67 -6.59 2.73
C PHE A 75 8.98 -7.17 2.16
N LEU A 76 9.08 -7.40 0.84
CA LEU A 76 10.33 -7.87 0.21
C LEU A 76 11.28 -6.74 -0.25
N THR A 77 10.97 -5.46 -0.03
CA THR A 77 11.86 -4.35 -0.45
C THR A 77 12.56 -3.60 0.68
N HIS A 78 12.39 -4.01 1.94
CA HIS A 78 13.06 -3.35 3.07
C HIS A 78 13.75 -4.33 4.03
N SER A 79 14.79 -5.01 3.55
CA SER A 79 16.06 -5.17 4.29
C SER A 79 17.10 -5.92 3.44
N SER A 80 17.42 -5.40 2.26
CA SER A 80 18.77 -5.51 1.75
C SER A 80 19.38 -4.13 1.91
N LYS A 81 20.56 -4.04 2.54
CA LYS A 81 21.33 -2.79 2.59
C LYS A 81 21.30 -2.17 1.19
N LYS A 82 20.82 -0.93 1.05
CA LYS A 82 20.79 -0.24 -0.26
C LYS A 82 22.18 -0.41 -0.88
N SER A 83 22.23 -1.00 -2.07
CA SER A 83 23.50 -1.34 -2.70
C SER A 83 24.23 -0.05 -3.05
N CYS A 84 25.45 0.12 -2.52
CA CYS A 84 26.30 1.26 -2.88
C CYS A 84 26.53 1.28 -4.40
N PHE A 85 26.78 0.12 -5.01
CA PHE A 85 26.92 -0.02 -6.46
C PHE A 85 25.69 0.51 -7.22
N ASN A 86 24.47 0.16 -6.80
CA ASN A 86 23.26 0.62 -7.48
C ASN A 86 23.07 2.14 -7.33
N LYS A 87 23.40 2.69 -6.15
CA LYS A 87 23.37 4.13 -5.90
C LYS A 87 24.37 4.86 -6.79
N ASP A 88 25.62 4.39 -6.83
CA ASP A 88 26.71 4.99 -7.60
C ASP A 88 26.46 4.91 -9.10
N LEU A 89 25.96 3.77 -9.59
CA LEU A 89 25.53 3.61 -10.97
C LEU A 89 24.41 4.60 -11.31
N CYS A 90 23.36 4.70 -10.49
CA CYS A 90 22.26 5.63 -10.71
C CYS A 90 22.76 7.09 -10.73
N GLN A 91 23.61 7.46 -9.79
CA GLN A 91 24.22 8.78 -9.71
C GLN A 91 25.03 9.09 -10.97
N ALA A 92 25.87 8.16 -11.44
CA ALA A 92 26.71 8.33 -12.62
C ALA A 92 25.86 8.58 -13.87
N LEU A 93 24.82 7.77 -14.09
CA LEU A 93 23.90 7.97 -15.23
C LEU A 93 23.21 9.33 -15.17
N LEU A 94 22.64 9.70 -14.02
CA LEU A 94 21.93 10.98 -13.88
C LEU A 94 22.87 12.17 -14.06
N SER A 95 24.07 12.11 -13.48
CA SER A 95 25.07 13.19 -13.57
C SER A 95 25.58 13.37 -15.00
N ALA A 96 25.65 12.29 -15.78
CA ALA A 96 26.01 12.33 -17.20
C ALA A 96 24.82 12.64 -18.13
N ASN A 97 23.64 12.97 -17.58
CA ASN A 97 22.39 13.16 -18.33
C ASN A 97 22.02 11.94 -19.21
N ILE A 98 22.33 10.73 -18.74
CA ILE A 98 22.00 9.47 -19.40
C ILE A 98 20.70 8.94 -18.79
N PRO A 99 19.62 8.80 -19.58
CA PRO A 99 18.37 8.23 -19.09
C PRO A 99 18.53 6.80 -18.58
N LEU A 100 17.92 6.49 -17.43
CA LEU A 100 18.01 5.16 -16.81
C LEU A 100 17.47 4.03 -17.69
N ASN A 101 16.53 4.34 -18.59
CA ASN A 101 15.96 3.36 -19.54
C ASN A 101 17.00 2.77 -20.51
N LYS A 102 18.18 3.41 -20.64
CA LYS A 102 19.28 2.86 -21.44
C LYS A 102 19.82 1.56 -20.87
N LEU A 103 19.62 1.28 -19.58
CA LEU A 103 19.94 -0.01 -18.95
C LEU A 103 19.05 -1.16 -19.44
N SER A 104 17.93 -0.88 -20.10
CA SER A 104 17.08 -1.87 -20.77
C SER A 104 17.67 -2.35 -22.09
N ASN A 105 18.70 -1.68 -22.61
CA ASN A 105 19.43 -2.18 -23.78
C ASN A 105 20.32 -3.35 -23.37
N ASN A 106 20.05 -4.54 -23.92
CA ASN A 106 20.79 -5.76 -23.58
C ASN A 106 22.30 -5.66 -23.84
N ARG A 107 22.75 -5.00 -24.92
CA ARG A 107 24.20 -4.87 -25.19
C ARG A 107 24.88 -4.00 -24.15
N PHE A 108 24.27 -2.86 -23.80
CA PHE A 108 24.80 -1.95 -22.78
C PHE A 108 24.81 -2.62 -21.40
N ARG A 109 23.71 -3.29 -21.05
CA ARG A 109 23.59 -4.04 -19.80
C ARG A 109 24.61 -5.17 -19.70
N SER A 110 24.76 -5.98 -20.74
CA SER A 110 25.76 -7.06 -20.77
C SER A 110 27.17 -6.52 -20.70
N PHE A 111 27.50 -5.44 -21.41
CA PHE A 111 28.80 -4.78 -21.31
C PHE A 111 29.11 -4.40 -19.85
N LEU A 112 28.21 -3.69 -19.18
CA LEU A 112 28.40 -3.31 -17.77
C LEU A 112 28.52 -4.54 -16.87
N SER A 113 27.67 -5.55 -17.06
CA SER A 113 27.69 -6.77 -16.25
C SER A 113 29.01 -7.53 -16.38
N THR A 114 29.54 -7.66 -17.60
CA THR A 114 30.82 -8.34 -17.87
C THR A 114 31.98 -7.67 -17.18
N TYR A 115 32.11 -6.35 -17.28
CA TYR A 115 33.27 -5.64 -16.76
C TYR A 115 33.17 -5.30 -15.28
N THR A 116 31.97 -5.22 -14.71
CA THR A 116 31.79 -4.95 -13.27
C THR A 116 31.73 -6.22 -12.44
N GLY A 117 31.42 -7.38 -13.04
CA GLY A 117 31.13 -8.61 -12.32
C GLY A 117 29.90 -8.50 -11.41
N LYS A 118 29.06 -7.48 -11.62
CA LYS A 118 27.84 -7.22 -10.84
C LYS A 118 26.61 -7.43 -11.72
N GLU A 119 25.53 -7.85 -11.08
CA GLU A 119 24.22 -7.79 -11.70
C GLU A 119 23.77 -6.34 -11.82
N ILE A 120 23.44 -5.92 -13.03
CA ILE A 120 22.99 -4.56 -13.30
C ILE A 120 21.53 -4.43 -12.84
N PRO A 121 21.14 -3.40 -12.07
CA PRO A 121 19.73 -3.22 -11.70
C PRO A 121 18.86 -2.86 -12.90
N MET A 122 17.55 -3.14 -12.83
CA MET A 122 16.59 -2.65 -13.82
C MET A 122 16.30 -1.16 -13.60
N GLU A 123 15.81 -0.50 -14.65
CA GLU A 123 15.41 0.91 -14.58
C GLU A 123 14.42 1.17 -13.42
N SER A 124 13.41 0.32 -13.27
CA SER A 124 12.40 0.42 -12.22
C SER A 124 13.02 0.38 -10.82
N THR A 125 13.98 -0.52 -10.59
CA THR A 125 14.74 -0.64 -9.34
C THR A 125 15.46 0.66 -9.00
N LEU A 126 16.13 1.27 -9.99
CA LEU A 126 16.84 2.53 -9.78
C LEU A 126 15.88 3.69 -9.52
N ARG A 127 14.82 3.79 -10.32
CA ARG A 127 13.81 4.85 -10.24
C ARG A 127 13.10 4.86 -8.89
N GLN A 128 12.69 3.71 -8.39
CA GLN A 128 11.99 3.57 -7.11
C GLN A 128 12.93 3.66 -5.90
N GLY A 129 14.14 3.10 -6.00
CA GLY A 129 15.02 2.94 -4.84
C GLY A 129 15.98 4.11 -4.56
N TYR A 130 16.40 4.83 -5.60
CA TYR A 130 17.62 5.68 -5.54
C TYR A 130 17.42 7.10 -6.07
N VAL A 131 16.60 7.33 -7.10
CA VAL A 131 16.45 8.67 -7.74
C VAL A 131 16.05 9.74 -6.73
N HIS A 132 15.04 9.48 -5.88
CA HIS A 132 14.59 10.44 -4.88
C HIS A 132 15.69 10.79 -3.85
N VAL A 133 16.47 9.79 -3.43
CA VAL A 133 17.57 9.98 -2.47
C VAL A 133 18.66 10.87 -3.09
N ILE A 134 19.07 10.56 -4.32
CA ILE A 134 20.07 11.33 -5.07
C ILE A 134 19.61 12.79 -5.26
N TYR A 135 18.34 13.00 -5.59
CA TYR A 135 17.77 14.33 -5.74
C TYR A 135 17.86 15.15 -4.44
N ILE A 136 17.44 14.58 -3.31
CA ILE A 136 17.53 15.26 -2.01
C ILE A 136 18.98 15.59 -1.68
N GLU A 137 19.88 14.61 -1.78
CA GLU A 137 21.31 14.82 -1.48
C GLU A 137 21.93 15.91 -2.36
N THR A 138 21.59 15.94 -3.64
CA THR A 138 22.08 16.97 -4.58
C THR A 138 21.51 18.35 -4.23
N LYS A 139 20.21 18.41 -3.91
CA LYS A 139 19.55 19.66 -3.52
C LYS A 139 20.16 20.27 -2.26
N GLU A 140 20.45 19.46 -1.24
CA GLU A 140 21.08 19.95 -0.01
C GLU A 140 22.53 20.40 -0.24
N LYS A 141 23.29 19.73 -1.11
CA LYS A 141 24.63 20.16 -1.51
C LYS A 141 24.64 21.51 -2.23
N ILE A 142 23.60 21.81 -3.03
CA ILE A 142 23.50 23.08 -3.75
C ILE A 142 23.13 24.23 -2.80
N LYS A 143 22.43 23.95 -1.70
CA LYS A 143 22.06 24.95 -0.68
C LYS A 143 23.20 25.30 0.28
N SER A 144 24.21 24.43 0.38
CA SER A 144 25.37 24.58 1.27
C SER A 144 26.45 25.39 0.57
#